data_AF-A0A7W0NRT8-F1
#
_entry.id   AF-A0A7W0NRT8-F1
#
_cell.length_a   1.000
_cell.length_b   1.000
_cell.length_c   1.000
_cell.angle_alpha   90.00
_cell.angle_beta   90.00
_cell.angle_gamma   90.00
#
_symmetry.space_group_name_H-M   'P 1'
#
loop_
_entity.id
_entity.type
_entity.pdbx_description
1 polymer ?
#
loop_
_entity_poly.entity_id
_entity_poly.type
_entity_poly.pdbx_seq_one_letter_code
_entity_poly.pdbx_strand_id
1 'polypeptide(L)'
;MKTTLPFMLLVISVLGCNKFGPDTSSTSNSNSSNSSYTATAKIAKVVDLPATIGKSRDEIKKMINGTPKSEDPWLEYSLPEAELTFRFDKGKASHATFNFKAVSVGGSTVSGTDTAEQLGTMAGVDIKGKSPTSTGGLADTYEVEIGGKKAQASFYHPGGNFNMVMIQPN
;
A
#
# COMPACT_ATOMS: atom_id res chain seq x y z
N MET A 1 -0.09 -41.97 41.81
CA MET A 1 -0.86 -42.94 40.99
C MET A 1 -1.03 -42.28 39.62
N LYS A 2 -0.16 -42.54 38.64
CA LYS A 2 -0.14 -43.66 37.64
C LYS A 2 -1.43 -43.80 36.83
N THR A 3 -1.34 -43.43 35.54
CA THR A 3 -1.93 -44.03 34.29
C THR A 3 -1.90 -42.93 33.22
N THR A 4 -1.10 -42.87 32.14
CA THR A 4 -0.40 -43.81 31.23
C THR A 4 -1.30 -44.54 30.21
N LEU A 5 -1.44 -43.90 29.01
CA LEU A 5 -1.55 -44.42 27.61
C LEU A 5 -2.77 -45.31 27.22
N PRO A 6 -3.08 -45.59 25.91
CA PRO A 6 -2.29 -45.36 24.67
C PRO A 6 -3.00 -44.81 23.41
N PHE A 7 -2.14 -44.39 22.47
CA PHE A 7 -2.20 -44.42 21.00
C PHE A 7 -3.28 -45.29 20.32
N MET A 8 -3.85 -44.78 19.23
CA MET A 8 -4.18 -45.59 18.05
C MET A 8 -3.97 -44.81 16.75
N LEU A 9 -3.04 -45.30 15.92
CA LEU A 9 -2.72 -44.84 14.57
C LEU A 9 -3.52 -45.70 13.59
N LEU A 10 -4.35 -45.10 12.73
CA LEU A 10 -5.06 -45.82 11.67
C LEU A 10 -4.39 -45.52 10.32
N VAL A 11 -3.75 -46.54 9.75
CA VAL A 11 -3.19 -46.54 8.39
C VAL A 11 -4.25 -47.14 7.47
N ILE A 12 -4.77 -46.36 6.51
CA ILE A 12 -5.65 -46.88 5.45
C ILE A 12 -4.84 -46.96 4.17
N SER A 13 -4.57 -48.20 3.76
CA SER A 13 -4.01 -48.58 2.47
C SER A 13 -5.05 -48.38 1.36
N VAL A 14 -4.69 -47.70 0.27
CA VAL A 14 -5.49 -47.70 -0.97
C VAL A 14 -4.67 -48.42 -2.04
N LEU A 15 -4.97 -49.71 -2.25
CA LEU A 15 -4.61 -50.43 -3.48
C LEU A 15 -5.82 -50.38 -4.41
N GLY A 16 -5.63 -49.79 -5.58
CA GLY A 16 -6.59 -49.80 -6.67
C GLY A 16 -5.88 -49.63 -8.00
N CYS A 17 -5.40 -50.74 -8.57
CA CYS A 17 -4.98 -50.81 -9.96
C CYS A 17 -6.21 -50.68 -10.87
N ASN A 18 -6.18 -49.73 -11.81
CA ASN A 18 -7.02 -49.81 -13.01
C ASN A 18 -6.16 -49.59 -14.27
N LYS A 19 -5.97 -50.70 -14.97
CA LYS A 19 -5.90 -50.95 -16.41
C LYS A 19 -5.43 -49.82 -17.35
N PHE A 20 -4.29 -50.09 -17.97
CA PHE A 20 -3.77 -49.53 -19.22
C PHE A 20 -4.69 -49.81 -20.42
N GLY A 21 -4.83 -48.80 -21.28
CA GLY A 21 -5.24 -48.87 -22.68
C GLY A 21 -4.81 -47.56 -23.37
N PRO A 22 -4.05 -47.60 -24.48
CA PRO A 22 -3.45 -46.41 -25.09
C PRO A 22 -4.40 -45.82 -26.14
N ASP A 23 -4.37 -44.49 -26.32
CA ASP A 23 -4.43 -43.90 -27.65
C ASP A 23 -3.99 -42.42 -27.63
N THR A 24 -2.90 -42.19 -28.37
CA THR A 24 -2.63 -41.04 -29.24
C THR A 24 -2.59 -39.61 -28.65
N SER A 25 -1.35 -39.17 -28.45
CA SER A 25 -0.76 -37.92 -28.98
C SER A 25 -1.54 -36.61 -28.82
N SER A 26 -1.02 -35.77 -27.93
CA SER A 26 -0.67 -34.39 -28.30
C SER A 26 0.54 -33.96 -27.47
N THR A 27 1.70 -33.97 -28.13
CA THR A 27 2.92 -33.34 -27.63
C THR A 27 2.69 -31.83 -27.61
N SER A 28 2.46 -31.27 -26.42
CA SER A 28 2.68 -29.86 -26.16
C SER A 28 3.63 -29.74 -25.00
N ASN A 29 4.91 -29.89 -25.32
CA ASN A 29 5.99 -29.48 -24.44
C ASN A 29 6.11 -27.97 -24.56
N SER A 30 5.76 -27.23 -23.50
CA SER A 30 6.36 -25.95 -23.15
C SER A 30 5.87 -25.55 -21.77
N ASN A 31 6.72 -25.81 -20.78
CA ASN A 31 6.86 -25.06 -19.53
C ASN A 31 5.64 -24.24 -19.13
N SER A 32 4.77 -24.82 -18.30
CA SER A 32 4.09 -24.00 -17.31
C SER A 32 5.16 -23.59 -16.29
N SER A 33 5.89 -22.53 -16.62
CA SER A 33 6.56 -21.72 -15.63
C SER A 33 5.44 -21.16 -14.76
N ASN A 34 5.06 -21.92 -13.74
CA ASN A 34 4.25 -21.47 -12.63
C ASN A 34 5.12 -20.49 -11.83
N SER A 35 5.39 -19.34 -12.44
CA SER A 35 5.93 -18.19 -11.73
C SER A 35 4.74 -17.67 -10.96
N SER A 36 4.66 -18.06 -9.69
CA SER A 36 3.92 -17.28 -8.71
C SER A 36 4.50 -15.87 -8.79
N TYR A 37 3.86 -15.01 -9.57
CA TYR A 37 4.15 -13.59 -9.51
C TYR A 37 3.53 -13.08 -8.21
N THR A 38 4.15 -13.41 -7.09
CA THR A 38 4.30 -12.46 -6.00
C THR A 38 5.17 -11.32 -6.54
N ALA A 39 4.58 -10.52 -7.43
CA ALA A 39 5.03 -9.17 -7.64
C ALA A 39 4.68 -8.43 -6.34
N THR A 40 5.43 -8.70 -5.28
CA THR A 40 5.68 -7.75 -4.22
C THR A 40 6.44 -6.63 -4.90
N ALA A 41 5.73 -5.81 -5.68
CA ALA A 41 6.23 -4.56 -6.20
C ALA A 41 6.76 -3.85 -4.96
N LYS A 42 8.09 -3.77 -4.87
CA LYS A 42 8.76 -3.24 -3.69
C LYS A 42 8.15 -1.87 -3.44
N ILE A 43 7.40 -1.75 -2.34
CA ILE A 43 6.67 -0.54 -2.00
C ILE A 43 7.72 0.51 -1.72
N ALA A 44 8.03 1.30 -2.74
CA ALA A 44 9.03 2.34 -2.68
C ALA A 44 8.38 3.61 -2.14
N LYS A 45 9.15 4.33 -1.33
CA LYS A 45 8.78 5.69 -0.94
C LYS A 45 8.77 6.57 -2.18
N VAL A 46 7.62 7.18 -2.46
CA VAL A 46 7.41 8.11 -3.59
C VAL A 46 7.70 9.54 -3.13
N VAL A 47 7.25 9.91 -1.93
CA VAL A 47 7.40 11.24 -1.36
C VAL A 47 7.58 11.17 0.15
N ASP A 48 8.08 12.23 0.76
CA ASP A 48 8.06 12.45 2.21
C ASP A 48 7.03 13.53 2.54
N LEU A 49 5.75 13.17 2.67
CA LEU A 49 4.71 14.14 3.00
C LEU A 49 5.00 14.90 4.31
N PRO A 50 5.39 14.26 5.42
CA PRO A 50 5.68 14.97 6.67
C PRO A 50 6.72 16.08 6.51
N ALA A 51 7.79 15.85 5.74
CA ALA A 51 8.84 16.84 5.53
C ALA A 51 8.38 18.08 4.74
N THR A 52 7.25 18.01 4.02
CA THR A 52 6.71 19.15 3.25
C THR A 52 5.92 20.13 4.12
N ILE A 53 5.43 19.70 5.28
CA ILE A 53 4.66 20.55 6.18
C ILE A 53 5.53 21.68 6.73
N GLY A 54 4.99 22.90 6.73
CA GLY A 54 5.69 24.10 7.17
C GLY A 54 6.69 24.67 6.15
N LYS A 55 6.86 24.01 4.99
CA LYS A 55 7.70 24.47 3.89
C LYS A 55 6.98 25.46 2.98
N SER A 56 7.72 26.39 2.42
CA SER A 56 7.24 27.28 1.35
C SER A 56 7.05 26.51 0.04
N ARG A 57 6.33 27.12 -0.90
CA ARG A 57 6.11 26.55 -2.23
C ARG A 57 7.43 26.24 -2.95
N ASP A 58 8.40 27.15 -2.89
CA ASP A 58 9.70 26.98 -3.54
C ASP A 58 10.57 25.91 -2.87
N GLU A 59 10.44 25.72 -1.56
CA GLU A 59 11.10 24.60 -0.87
C GLU A 59 10.51 23.26 -1.32
N ILE A 60 9.18 23.14 -1.40
CA ILE A 60 8.52 21.89 -1.82
C ILE A 60 8.88 21.56 -3.28
N LYS A 61 8.96 22.56 -4.16
CA LYS A 61 9.41 22.37 -5.54
C LYS A 61 10.83 21.80 -5.67
N LYS A 62 11.70 22.03 -4.69
CA LYS A 62 13.05 21.44 -4.64
C LYS A 62 13.06 20.02 -4.07
N MET A 63 12.04 19.66 -3.31
CA MET A 63 11.90 18.34 -2.68
C MET A 63 11.28 17.31 -3.62
N ILE A 64 10.39 17.74 -4.51
CA ILE A 64 9.68 16.87 -5.45
C ILE A 64 10.33 17.00 -6.81
N ASN A 65 10.89 15.89 -7.31
CA ASN A 65 11.50 15.85 -8.62
C ASN A 65 10.41 15.77 -9.71
N GLY A 66 9.91 16.92 -10.14
CA GLY A 66 8.91 17.02 -11.20
C GLY A 66 8.43 18.45 -11.42
N THR A 67 7.73 18.67 -12.54
CA THR A 67 7.06 19.93 -12.82
C THR A 67 5.67 19.91 -12.15
N PRO A 68 5.28 20.95 -11.40
CA PRO A 68 3.92 21.05 -10.89
C PRO A 68 2.89 21.04 -12.03
N LYS A 69 1.79 20.33 -11.83
CA LYS A 69 0.61 20.37 -12.70
C LYS A 69 -0.16 21.68 -12.53
N SER A 70 -0.25 22.15 -11.29
CA SER A 70 -0.85 23.44 -10.93
C SER A 70 -0.06 24.06 -9.80
N GLU A 71 -0.10 25.38 -9.73
CA GLU A 71 0.46 26.13 -8.62
C GLU A 71 -0.58 27.02 -7.92
N ASP A 72 -1.77 27.23 -8.47
CA ASP A 72 -2.78 28.12 -7.88
C ASP A 72 -4.18 27.49 -8.00
N PRO A 73 -4.99 27.42 -6.93
CA PRO A 73 -4.73 27.83 -5.53
C PRO A 73 -3.79 26.91 -4.75
N TRP A 74 -3.53 25.71 -5.27
CA TRP A 74 -2.74 24.67 -4.61
C TRP A 74 -1.54 24.30 -5.47
N LEU A 75 -0.47 23.82 -4.81
CA LEU A 75 0.64 23.21 -5.52
C LEU A 75 0.31 21.73 -5.74
N GLU A 76 0.20 21.32 -6.99
CA GLU A 76 -0.21 19.97 -7.38
C GLU A 76 0.85 19.29 -8.23
N TYR A 77 1.07 17.99 -8.01
CA TYR A 77 1.94 17.16 -8.84
C TYR A 77 1.21 15.92 -9.31
N SER A 78 1.43 15.58 -10.57
CA SER A 78 0.95 14.35 -11.19
C SER A 78 2.16 13.42 -11.39
N LEU A 79 2.46 12.59 -10.39
CA LEU A 79 3.54 11.59 -10.45
C LEU A 79 3.03 10.29 -11.08
N PRO A 80 3.90 9.37 -11.53
CA PRO A 80 3.45 8.09 -12.10
C PRO A 80 2.56 7.28 -11.15
N GLU A 81 2.93 7.24 -9.86
CA GLU A 81 2.27 6.43 -8.84
C GLU A 81 1.16 7.19 -8.07
N ALA A 82 1.15 8.52 -8.11
CA ALA A 82 0.26 9.32 -7.26
C ALA A 82 -0.02 10.73 -7.77
N GLU A 83 -1.13 11.30 -7.32
CA GLU A 83 -1.36 12.75 -7.31
C GLU A 83 -0.97 13.30 -5.93
N LEU A 84 -0.22 14.40 -5.91
CA LEU A 84 0.12 15.13 -4.69
C LEU A 84 -0.57 16.49 -4.69
N THR A 85 -1.10 16.91 -3.55
CA THR A 85 -1.70 18.24 -3.39
C THR A 85 -1.19 18.88 -2.10
N PHE A 86 -0.70 20.11 -2.20
CA PHE A 86 -0.24 20.90 -1.07
C PHE A 86 -1.05 22.19 -0.97
N ARG A 87 -1.66 22.42 0.19
CA ARG A 87 -2.34 23.67 0.52
C ARG A 87 -1.48 24.48 1.46
N PHE A 88 -1.48 25.80 1.24
CA PHE A 88 -0.67 26.74 1.99
C PHE A 88 -1.55 27.62 2.87
N ASP A 89 -1.11 27.86 4.10
CA ASP A 89 -1.58 28.92 4.97
C ASP A 89 -0.40 29.83 5.32
N LYS A 90 -0.60 31.15 5.22
CA LYS A 90 0.46 32.16 5.46
C LYS A 90 1.77 31.85 4.72
N GLY A 91 1.67 31.36 3.48
CA GLY A 91 2.81 31.04 2.62
C GLY A 91 3.54 29.72 2.94
N LYS A 92 3.05 28.91 3.88
CA LYS A 92 3.64 27.62 4.27
C LYS A 92 2.64 26.48 4.14
N ALA A 93 3.10 25.30 3.77
CA ALA A 93 2.21 24.14 3.65
C ALA A 93 1.60 23.80 5.01
N SER A 94 0.28 23.86 5.06
CA SER A 94 -0.53 23.50 6.24
C SER A 94 -1.26 22.18 6.05
N HIS A 95 -1.21 21.62 4.84
CA HIS A 95 -1.87 20.37 4.50
C HIS A 95 -1.21 19.76 3.28
N ALA A 96 -1.04 18.45 3.31
CA ALA A 96 -0.42 17.68 2.24
C ALA A 96 -1.16 16.36 2.03
N THR A 97 -1.42 16.03 0.76
CA THR A 97 -2.17 14.84 0.37
C THR A 97 -1.38 14.02 -0.63
N PHE A 98 -1.40 12.70 -0.44
CA PHE A 98 -0.93 11.70 -1.38
C PHE A 98 -2.15 10.86 -1.79
N ASN A 99 -2.49 10.86 -3.08
CA ASN A 99 -3.57 10.06 -3.63
C ASN A 99 -2.99 9.05 -4.62
N PHE A 100 -3.06 7.77 -4.28
CA PHE A 100 -2.55 6.66 -5.09
C PHE A 100 -3.30 6.59 -6.42
N LYS A 101 -2.56 6.59 -7.53
CA LYS A 101 -3.13 6.39 -8.85
C LYS A 101 -3.32 4.91 -9.11
N ALA A 102 -4.46 4.56 -9.69
CA ALA A 102 -4.66 3.20 -10.12
C ALA A 102 -3.63 2.82 -11.20
N VAL A 103 -2.85 1.77 -10.96
CA VAL A 103 -1.81 1.30 -11.88
C VAL A 103 -2.19 -0.06 -12.45
N SER A 104 -1.96 -0.26 -13.75
CA SER A 104 -2.15 -1.55 -14.41
C SER A 104 -0.85 -2.36 -14.34
N VAL A 105 -0.89 -3.50 -13.66
CA VAL A 105 0.24 -4.43 -13.56
C VAL A 105 -0.21 -5.79 -14.07
N GLY A 106 0.38 -6.26 -15.16
CA GLY A 106 0.10 -7.59 -15.72
C GLY A 106 -1.37 -7.82 -16.11
N GLY A 107 -2.09 -6.78 -16.53
CA GLY A 107 -3.50 -6.86 -16.91
C GLY A 107 -4.50 -6.72 -15.75
N SER A 108 -4.01 -6.50 -14.52
CA SER A 108 -4.84 -6.19 -13.35
C SER A 108 -4.67 -4.72 -12.92
N THR A 109 -5.77 -4.05 -12.61
CA THR A 109 -5.77 -2.66 -12.10
C THR A 109 -5.71 -2.68 -10.58
N VAL A 110 -4.63 -2.15 -10.01
CA VAL A 110 -4.49 -1.92 -8.58
C VAL A 110 -4.98 -0.51 -8.28
N SER A 111 -6.05 -0.35 -7.50
CA SER A 111 -6.70 0.94 -7.19
C SER A 111 -6.46 1.46 -5.76
N GLY A 112 -5.45 0.91 -5.08
CA GLY A 112 -5.09 1.24 -3.70
C GLY A 112 -4.14 0.19 -3.15
N THR A 113 -3.90 0.24 -1.85
CA THR A 113 -3.08 -0.72 -1.10
C THR A 113 -3.93 -1.46 -0.08
N ASP A 114 -3.53 -2.68 0.28
CA ASP A 114 -4.32 -3.52 1.20
C ASP A 114 -4.24 -3.02 2.65
N THR A 115 -3.21 -2.24 2.99
CA THR A 115 -2.97 -1.78 4.37
C THR A 115 -2.52 -0.32 4.42
N ALA A 116 -2.88 0.37 5.51
CA ALA A 116 -2.41 1.72 5.76
C ALA A 116 -0.88 1.83 5.78
N GLU A 117 -0.18 0.83 6.33
CA GLU A 117 1.29 0.83 6.41
C GLU A 117 1.96 0.84 5.03
N GLN A 118 1.38 0.13 4.06
CA GLN A 118 1.86 0.12 2.68
C GLN A 118 1.71 1.52 2.05
N LEU A 119 0.52 2.12 2.16
CA LEU A 119 0.29 3.48 1.65
C LEU A 119 1.18 4.51 2.37
N GLY A 120 1.33 4.36 3.69
CA GLY A 120 2.18 5.22 4.52
C GLY A 120 3.63 5.16 4.09
N THR A 121 4.14 3.96 3.79
CA THR A 121 5.50 3.78 3.27
C THR A 121 5.70 4.55 1.95
N MET A 122 4.71 4.53 1.04
CA MET A 122 4.77 5.28 -0.22
C MET A 122 4.76 6.81 0.02
N ALA A 123 3.92 7.27 0.95
CA ALA A 123 3.78 8.67 1.31
C ALA A 123 4.87 9.18 2.28
N GLY A 124 5.77 8.30 2.74
CA GLY A 124 6.82 8.62 3.71
C GLY A 124 6.32 8.84 5.14
N VAL A 125 5.13 8.35 5.47
CA VAL A 125 4.51 8.44 6.80
C VAL A 125 4.75 7.16 7.57
N ASP A 126 5.50 7.25 8.67
CA ASP A 126 5.80 6.09 9.51
C ASP A 126 4.69 5.82 10.54
N ILE A 127 3.88 4.80 10.22
CA ILE A 127 2.85 4.25 11.10
C ILE A 127 3.10 2.76 11.42
N LYS A 128 4.30 2.24 11.16
CA LYS A 128 4.57 0.82 11.32
C LYS A 128 4.39 0.38 12.77
N GLY A 129 3.56 -0.65 12.99
CA GLY A 129 3.25 -1.18 14.31
C GLY A 129 2.42 -0.24 15.19
N LYS A 130 1.84 0.83 14.63
CA LYS A 130 0.92 1.72 15.35
C LYS A 130 -0.52 1.29 15.08
N SER A 131 -1.37 1.42 16.09
CA SER A 131 -2.82 1.32 15.92
C SER A 131 -3.40 2.70 15.59
N PRO A 132 -4.49 2.77 14.80
CA PRO A 132 -5.18 4.03 14.54
C PRO A 132 -5.74 4.60 15.85
N THR A 133 -5.68 5.93 16.00
CA THR A 133 -6.34 6.66 17.08
C THR A 133 -7.84 6.76 16.87
N SER A 134 -8.31 6.61 15.63
CA SER A 134 -9.72 6.52 15.27
C SER A 134 -9.88 5.73 13.97
N THR A 135 -10.91 4.89 13.90
CA THR A 135 -11.30 4.12 12.71
C THR A 135 -12.71 4.53 12.34
N GLY A 136 -12.89 5.02 11.12
CA GLY A 136 -14.18 5.39 10.55
C GLY A 136 -14.47 4.60 9.27
N GLY A 137 -15.72 4.64 8.80
CA GLY A 137 -16.12 3.91 7.59
C GLY A 137 -15.46 4.37 6.28
N LEU A 138 -14.71 5.48 6.31
CA LEU A 138 -14.02 6.04 5.15
C LEU A 138 -12.51 6.23 5.36
N ALA A 139 -12.03 6.21 6.61
CA ALA A 139 -10.65 6.50 6.92
C ALA A 139 -10.23 6.01 8.31
N ASP A 140 -8.95 5.67 8.42
CA ASP A 140 -8.25 5.43 9.68
C ASP A 140 -7.33 6.61 9.97
N THR A 141 -7.41 7.17 11.17
CA THR A 141 -6.56 8.29 11.60
C THR A 141 -5.50 7.80 12.56
N TYR A 142 -4.27 8.28 12.37
CA TYR A 142 -3.11 8.00 13.20
C TYR A 142 -2.52 9.31 13.72
N GLU A 143 -1.99 9.27 14.94
CA GLU A 143 -1.13 10.35 15.43
C GLU A 143 0.29 10.14 14.89
N VAL A 144 0.86 11.20 14.30
CA VAL A 144 2.22 11.20 13.74
C VAL A 144 2.99 12.42 14.25
N GLU A 145 4.31 12.35 14.21
CA GLU A 145 5.17 13.46 14.62
C GLU A 145 5.71 14.17 13.39
N ILE A 146 5.59 15.50 13.37
CA ILE A 146 6.04 16.37 12.28
C ILE A 146 6.76 17.57 12.88
N GLY A 147 8.07 17.66 12.65
CA GLY A 147 8.89 18.76 13.15
C GLY A 147 8.80 18.94 14.68
N GLY A 148 8.74 17.84 15.44
CA GLY A 148 8.63 17.84 16.91
C GLY A 148 7.24 18.15 17.45
N LYS A 149 6.20 18.19 16.60
CA LYS A 149 4.81 18.39 17.00
C LYS A 149 3.94 17.20 16.60
N LYS A 150 2.89 16.95 17.38
CA LYS A 150 1.85 15.98 17.04
C LYS A 150 0.98 16.52 15.89
N ALA A 151 0.75 15.69 14.91
CA ALA A 151 -0.15 15.92 13.78
C ALA A 151 -1.04 14.70 13.57
N GLN A 152 -2.08 14.86 12.77
CA GLN A 152 -2.93 13.73 12.35
C GLN A 152 -2.61 13.36 10.90
N ALA A 153 -2.51 12.05 10.67
CA ALA A 153 -2.48 11.46 9.34
C ALA A 153 -3.71 10.58 9.17
N SER A 154 -4.57 10.91 8.21
CA SER A 154 -5.76 10.13 7.86
C SER A 154 -5.51 9.32 6.60
N PHE A 155 -5.79 8.03 6.67
CA PHE A 155 -5.61 7.05 5.61
C PHE A 155 -6.99 6.61 5.14
N TYR A 156 -7.38 7.04 3.95
CA TYR A 156 -8.71 6.83 3.41
C TYR A 156 -8.80 5.50 2.67
N HIS A 157 -9.92 4.80 2.89
CA HIS A 157 -10.20 3.46 2.36
C HIS A 157 -11.66 3.27 1.93
N PRO A 158 -12.24 4.16 1.10
CA PRO A 158 -13.66 4.06 0.74
C PRO A 158 -13.94 2.78 -0.05
N GLY A 159 -14.59 1.81 0.59
CA GLY A 159 -14.96 0.54 -0.03
C GLY A 159 -13.87 -0.53 -0.05
N GLY A 160 -12.82 -0.41 0.77
CA GLY A 160 -11.89 -1.52 1.05
C GLY A 160 -10.41 -1.12 1.11
N ASN A 161 -9.82 -0.79 -0.04
CA ASN A 161 -8.38 -0.54 -0.14
C ASN A 161 -8.01 0.90 0.22
N PHE A 162 -6.85 1.08 0.83
CA PHE A 162 -6.30 2.38 1.18
C PHE A 162 -5.74 3.08 -0.06
N ASN A 163 -6.29 4.24 -0.40
CA ASN A 163 -5.90 4.96 -1.62
C ASN A 163 -5.42 6.39 -1.39
N MET A 164 -5.67 7.00 -0.22
CA MET A 164 -5.23 8.37 0.04
C MET A 164 -4.71 8.55 1.45
N VAL A 165 -3.60 9.29 1.59
CA VAL A 165 -3.09 9.79 2.87
C VAL A 165 -3.22 11.30 2.88
N MET A 166 -3.76 11.83 3.97
CA MET A 166 -3.87 13.26 4.22
C MET A 166 -3.21 13.59 5.53
N ILE A 167 -2.30 14.57 5.52
CA ILE A 167 -1.66 15.08 6.73
C ILE A 167 -2.13 16.50 7.00
N GLN A 168 -2.59 16.72 8.23
CA GLN A 168 -2.92 18.03 8.74
C GLN A 168 -2.30 18.22 10.15
N PRO A 169 -1.45 19.23 10.35
CA PRO A 169 -0.95 19.60 11.68
C PRO A 169 -2.10 20.04 12.58
N ASN A 170 -2.01 19.68 13.86
CA ASN A 170 -2.89 20.20 14.91
C ASN A 170 -2.50 21.62 15.32
#